data_AF-A0AAW6JF03-F1
#
_entry.id   AF-A0AAW6JF03-F1
#
_cell.length_a   1.000
_cell.length_b   1.000
_cell.length_c   1.000
_cell.angle_alpha   90.00
_cell.angle_beta   90.00
_cell.angle_gamma   90.00
#
_symmetry.space_group_name_H-M   'P 1'
#
loop_
_entity.id
_entity.type
_entity.pdbx_description
1 polymer ?
#
loop_
_entity_poly.entity_id
_entity_poly.type
_entity_poly.pdbx_seq_one_letter_code
_entity_poly.pdbx_strand_id
1 'polypeptide(L)' 'MRTKWGTCNIEAKRIWLNLELAKKDKQCLEYVVVHEIVHLLERGHGERFVALMNKFLPNWQFYKDELNRYPLESY' A
#
# COMPACT_ATOMS: atom_id res chain seq x y z
N MET A 1 4.92 12.33 0.51
CA MET A 1 6.02 11.63 -0.20
C MET A 1 5.99 12.07 -1.65
N ARG A 2 7.12 12.06 -2.38
CA ARG A 2 7.10 12.53 -3.79
C ARG A 2 6.75 11.41 -4.79
N THR A 3 7.16 10.18 -4.53
CA THR A 3 7.11 9.09 -5.53
C THR A 3 6.43 7.81 -5.07
N LYS A 4 5.99 7.73 -3.81
CA LYS A 4 5.33 6.53 -3.25
C LYS A 4 4.05 6.89 -2.52
N TRP A 5 3.09 5.98 -2.53
CA TRP A 5 1.84 6.09 -1.81
C TRP A 5 1.97 5.79 -0.31
N GLY A 6 2.90 4.91 0.05
CA GLY A 6 3.21 4.57 1.43
C GLY A 6 4.65 4.06 1.58
N THR A 7 5.08 3.93 2.83
CA THR A 7 6.28 3.17 3.19
C THR A 7 6.21 2.71 4.65
N CYS A 8 6.76 1.53 4.90
CA CYS A 8 6.91 0.95 6.22
C CYS A 8 8.38 0.99 6.69
N ASN A 9 8.60 1.50 7.90
CA ASN A 9 9.84 1.25 8.65
C ASN A 9 9.57 0.11 9.63
N ILE A 10 10.12 -1.06 9.31
CA ILE A 10 9.89 -2.31 10.05
C ILE A 10 10.54 -2.26 11.44
N GLU A 11 11.75 -1.73 11.55
CA GLU A 11 12.49 -1.65 12.82
C GLU A 11 11.77 -0.76 13.84
N ALA A 12 11.30 0.40 13.39
CA ALA A 12 10.55 1.34 14.22
C ALA A 12 9.05 1.03 14.31
N LYS A 13 8.55 0.02 13.57
CA LYS A 13 7.13 -0.30 13.40
C LYS A 13 6.28 0.93 13.04
N ARG A 14 6.79 1.76 12.13
CA ARG A 14 6.13 3.01 11.69
C ARG A 14 5.71 2.92 10.23
N ILE A 15 4.48 3.32 9.95
CA ILE A 15 3.95 3.42 8.59
C ILE A 15 3.74 4.88 8.26
N TRP A 16 4.21 5.28 7.08
CA TRP A 16 4.02 6.60 6.52
C TRP A 16 3.13 6.50 5.29
N LEU A 17 2.16 7.40 5.19
CA LEU A 17 1.21 7.44 4.08
C LEU A 17 1.34 8.79 3.36
N ASN A 18 1.13 8.77 2.06
CA ASN A 18 1.09 9.98 1.27
C ASN A 18 -0.26 10.70 1.45
N LEU A 19 -0.22 12.01 1.73
CA LEU A 19 -1.42 12.84 1.90
C LEU A 19 -2.30 12.89 0.64
N GLU A 20 -1.72 12.67 -0.53
CA GLU A 20 -2.47 12.56 -1.79
C GLU A 20 -3.49 11.40 -1.78
N LEU A 21 -3.33 10.40 -0.90
CA LEU A 21 -4.35 9.36 -0.68
C LEU A 21 -5.67 9.93 -0.15
N ALA A 22 -5.66 11.10 0.50
CA ALA A 22 -6.89 11.74 0.96
C ALA A 22 -7.80 12.18 -0.19
N LYS A 23 -7.28 12.26 -1.42
CA LYS A 23 -8.03 12.57 -2.65
C LYS A 23 -8.54 11.31 -3.37
N LYS A 24 -8.24 10.11 -2.85
CA LYS A 24 -8.62 8.83 -3.45
C LYS A 24 -9.75 8.18 -2.66
N ASP A 25 -10.38 7.18 -3.25
CA ASP A 25 -11.38 6.38 -2.58
C ASP A 25 -10.80 5.67 -1.35
N LYS A 26 -11.63 5.48 -0.32
CA LYS A 26 -11.22 4.91 0.97
C LYS A 26 -10.57 3.54 0.82
N GLN A 27 -10.98 2.77 -0.17
CA GLN A 27 -10.46 1.45 -0.46
C GLN A 27 -9.02 1.50 -0.99
N CYS A 28 -8.65 2.55 -1.73
CA CYS A 28 -7.26 2.79 -2.12
C CYS A 28 -6.37 3.09 -0.91
N LEU A 29 -6.88 3.88 0.04
CA LEU A 29 -6.18 4.13 1.31
C LEU A 29 -6.01 2.83 2.11
N GLU A 30 -7.09 2.05 2.25
CA GLU A 30 -7.06 0.75 2.94
C GLU A 30 -6.04 -0.20 2.32
N TYR A 31 -6.01 -0.28 0.99
CA TYR A 31 -5.00 -1.07 0.26
C TYR A 31 -3.57 -0.68 0.66
N VAL A 32 -3.22 0.60 0.66
CA VAL A 32 -1.87 1.05 1.02
C VAL A 32 -1.57 0.75 2.49
N VAL A 33 -2.54 0.97 3.39
CA VAL A 33 -2.36 0.64 4.81
C VAL A 33 -2.10 -0.84 5.02
N VAL A 34 -2.94 -1.71 4.44
CA VAL A 34 -2.77 -3.17 4.53
C VAL A 34 -1.44 -3.60 3.93
N HIS A 35 -1.06 -3.04 2.77
CA HIS A 35 0.23 -3.32 2.12
C HIS A 35 1.41 -3.03 3.06
N GLU A 36 1.45 -1.85 3.68
CA GLU A 36 2.54 -1.47 4.57
C GLU A 36 2.53 -2.25 5.90
N ILE A 37 1.37 -2.68 6.38
CA ILE A 37 1.26 -3.56 7.56
C ILE A 37 1.76 -4.97 7.22
N VAL A 38 1.41 -5.51 6.05
CA VAL A 38 1.89 -6.82 5.61
C VAL A 38 3.42 -6.85 5.52
N HIS A 39 4.05 -5.71 5.21
CA HIS A 39 5.51 -5.58 5.27
C HIS A 39 6.14 -5.83 6.64
N LEU A 40 5.39 -5.71 7.73
CA LEU A 40 5.84 -6.10 9.07
C LEU A 40 5.91 -7.63 9.25
N LEU A 41 5.17 -8.39 8.44
CA LEU A 41 5.09 -9.86 8.49
C LEU A 41 5.97 -10.52 7.41
N GLU A 42 6.07 -9.89 6.24
CA GLU A 42 6.82 -10.35 5.08
C GLU A 42 7.49 -9.16 4.37
N ARG A 43 8.83 -9.14 4.34
CA ARG A 43 9.58 -7.99 3.81
C ARG A 43 9.46 -7.85 2.29
N GLY A 44 9.42 -8.98 1.58
CA GLY A 44 9.34 -9.00 0.13
C GLY A 44 7.91 -9.00 -0.39
N HIS A 45 7.76 -9.02 -1.72
CA HIS A 45 6.48 -9.15 -2.42
C HIS A 45 6.28 -10.56 -3.02
N GLY A 46 6.87 -11.59 -2.40
CA GLY A 46 6.80 -12.98 -2.88
C GLY A 46 5.45 -13.67 -2.61
N GLU A 47 5.40 -14.99 -2.78
CA GLU A 47 4.15 -15.78 -2.63
C GLU A 47 3.48 -15.58 -1.27
N ARG A 48 4.28 -15.54 -0.19
CA ARG A 48 3.77 -15.31 1.16
C ARG A 48 3.12 -13.93 1.31
N PHE A 49 3.68 -12.90 0.68
CA PHE A 49 3.09 -11.57 0.66
C PHE A 49 1.74 -11.59 -0.05
N VAL A 50 1.69 -12.19 -1.24
CA VAL A 50 0.44 -12.33 -2.03
C VAL A 50 -0.62 -13.11 -1.25
N ALA A 51 -0.25 -14.19 -0.56
CA ALA A 51 -1.17 -14.96 0.27
C ALA A 51 -1.74 -14.14 1.43
N LEU A 52 -0.92 -13.32 2.10
CA LEU A 52 -1.37 -12.42 3.17
C LEU A 52 -2.29 -11.32 2.62
N MET A 53 -1.94 -10.71 1.49
CA MET A 53 -2.80 -9.71 0.84
C MET A 53 -4.14 -10.30 0.42
N ASN A 54 -4.16 -11.49 -0.18
CA ASN A 54 -5.40 -12.19 -0.55
C ASN A 54 -6.27 -12.53 0.68
N LYS A 55 -5.63 -12.85 1.81
CA LYS A 55 -6.33 -13.14 3.07
C LYS A 55 -6.96 -11.90 3.68
N PHE A 56 -6.24 -10.79 3.72
CA PHE A 56 -6.69 -9.58 4.43
C PHE A 56 -7.47 -8.60 3.56
N LEU A 57 -7.21 -8.57 2.25
CA LEU A 57 -7.87 -7.70 1.30
C LEU A 57 -8.00 -8.39 -0.08
N PRO A 58 -8.95 -9.32 -0.26
CA PRO A 58 -9.06 -10.15 -1.47
C PRO A 58 -9.07 -9.38 -2.81
N ASN A 59 -9.54 -8.12 -2.82
CA ASN A 59 -9.64 -7.27 -4.01
C ASN A 59 -8.46 -6.28 -4.17
N TRP A 60 -7.35 -6.48 -3.46
CA TRP A 60 -6.22 -5.54 -3.43
C TRP A 60 -5.62 -5.24 -4.81
N GLN A 61 -5.69 -6.19 -5.75
CA GLN A 61 -5.18 -6.02 -7.11
C GLN A 61 -5.92 -4.92 -7.87
N PHE A 62 -7.25 -4.85 -7.71
CA PHE A 62 -8.07 -3.80 -8.33
C PHE A 62 -7.67 -2.41 -7.81
N TYR A 63 -7.51 -2.25 -6.49
CA TYR A 63 -7.12 -0.97 -5.89
C TYR A 63 -5.68 -0.58 -6.24
N LYS A 64 -4.78 -1.56 -6.37
CA LYS A 64 -3.43 -1.32 -6.89
C LYS A 64 -3.49 -0.74 -8.31
N ASP A 65 -4.29 -1.34 -9.19
CA ASP A 65 -4.41 -0.89 -10.57
C ASP A 65 -5.11 0.47 -10.66
N GLU A 66 -6.08 0.74 -9.80
CA GLU A 66 -6.69 2.06 -9.65
C GLU A 66 -5.66 3.13 -9.28
N LEU A 67 -4.83 2.90 -8.27
CA LEU A 67 -3.76 3.82 -7.89
C LEU A 67 -2.72 4.01 -9.01
N ASN A 68 -2.41 2.97 -9.78
CA ASN A 68 -1.47 3.04 -10.90
C ASN A 68 -2.00 3.90 -12.06
N ARG A 69 -3.32 4.01 -12.23
CA ARG A 69 -3.95 4.89 -13.24
C ARG A 69 -3.82 6.37 -12.90
N TYR A 70 -3.57 6.70 -11.64
CA TYR A 70 -3.41 8.07 -11.17
C TYR A 70 -2.05 8.27 -10.50
N PRO A 71 -0.93 8.14 -11.23
CA PRO A 71 0.40 8.23 -10.64
C PRO A 71 0.60 9.56 -9.92
N LEU A 72 1.40 9.54 -8.86
CA LEU A 72 1.80 10.75 -8.14
C LEU A 72 2.52 11.69 -9.11
N GLU A 73 2.07 12.94 -9.21
CA GLU A 73 2.77 13.96 -9.98
C GLU A 73 4.15 14.23 -9.35
N SER A 74 5.21 14.06 -10.15
CA SER A 74 6.53 14.55 -9.79
C SER A 74 6.64 16.00 -10.25
N TYR A 75 6.52 16.94 -9.31
CA TYR A 75 6.96 18.33 -9.50
C TYR A 75 8.49 18.43 -9.47
#